data_AF-A0A2N3D8X0-F1
#
_entry.id   AF-A0A2N3D8X0-F1
#
_cell.length_a   1.000
_cell.length_b   1.000
_cell.length_c   1.000
_cell.angle_alpha   90.00
_cell.angle_beta   90.00
_cell.angle_gamma   90.00
#
_symmetry.space_group_name_H-M   'P 1'
#
loop_
_entity.id
_entity.type
_entity.pdbx_description
1 polymer ?
#
loop_
_entity_poly.entity_id
_entity_poly.type
_entity_poly.pdbx_seq_one_letter_code
_entity_poly.pdbx_strand_id
1 'polypeptide(L)'
;MLDSTSGSSRVQATIGLADLFTIGIGPSSSHTVGPMRAGHAFAEAALDRGQPVSVSCELFGSLALTGKGHATDTAVILGLAGQLPETVDPDAVAEMVATIRSEQQLKLGGHVPVPFVEGTHLIFRGDRFLAAHPNGMRFVAHYADGEPYETFWYSIGGGAVVEGGCEPPQTNVKLPFAFSSGAELLAVAERQGATIADIVRANEAAWRDDAETDAFLDSLRGAMSACIERGIRGEGELPGGLKVKRRARDLHARLMARGPRSDPSLVFDWVSLWALAVNEENAAGGRVVTAPTNGAAGVIPA
;
A
#
# COMPACT_ATOMS: atom_id res chain seq x y z
N MET A 1 -5.35 -3.28 52.30
CA MET A 1 -4.79 -3.80 51.03
C MET A 1 -5.94 -3.87 50.05
N LEU A 2 -6.11 -2.81 49.27
CA LEU A 2 -7.06 -2.74 48.16
C LEU A 2 -6.24 -3.07 46.91
N ASP A 3 -6.51 -4.22 46.30
CA ASP A 3 -5.84 -4.64 45.07
C ASP A 3 -6.74 -4.22 43.89
N SER A 4 -6.33 -3.14 43.22
CA SER A 4 -6.99 -2.57 42.07
C SER A 4 -6.55 -3.30 40.81
N THR A 5 -7.33 -4.27 40.36
CA THR A 5 -7.20 -4.85 39.00
C THR A 5 -8.06 -4.04 38.02
N SER A 6 -7.58 -2.84 37.67
CA SER A 6 -8.06 -2.16 36.46
C SER A 6 -7.40 -2.81 35.24
N GLY A 7 -8.01 -3.88 34.75
CA GLY A 7 -7.68 -4.45 33.44
C GLY A 7 -7.98 -3.41 32.37
N SER A 8 -6.94 -2.76 31.87
CA SER A 8 -7.00 -1.95 30.65
C SER A 8 -7.48 -2.86 29.52
N SER A 9 -8.73 -2.72 29.10
CA SER A 9 -9.25 -3.37 27.90
C SER A 9 -8.51 -2.75 26.71
N ARG A 10 -7.38 -3.35 26.32
CA ARG A 10 -6.78 -3.04 25.02
C ARG A 10 -7.85 -3.33 23.98
N VAL A 11 -8.27 -2.28 23.27
CA VAL A 11 -9.09 -2.41 22.07
C VAL A 11 -8.31 -3.33 21.14
N GLN A 12 -8.79 -4.55 20.97
CA GLN A 12 -8.12 -5.57 20.17
C GLN A 12 -8.54 -5.32 18.72
N ALA A 13 -7.68 -4.65 17.95
CA ALA A 13 -7.90 -4.44 16.53
C ALA A 13 -7.98 -5.82 15.84
N THR A 14 -9.07 -6.05 15.12
CA THR A 14 -9.27 -7.28 14.37
C THR A 14 -8.55 -7.17 13.04
N ILE A 15 -7.70 -8.14 12.71
CA ILE A 15 -6.89 -8.17 11.48
C ILE A 15 -7.44 -9.25 10.56
N GLY A 16 -7.68 -8.91 9.30
CA GLY A 16 -8.01 -9.84 8.22
C GLY A 16 -6.90 -9.97 7.19
N LEU A 17 -7.10 -10.86 6.20
CA LEU A 17 -6.13 -11.09 5.12
C LEU A 17 -5.84 -9.83 4.30
N ALA A 18 -6.85 -8.99 4.05
CA ALA A 18 -6.70 -7.76 3.28
C ALA A 18 -5.82 -6.70 3.98
N ASP A 19 -5.69 -6.77 5.30
CA ASP A 19 -4.81 -5.89 6.07
C ASP A 19 -3.33 -6.30 5.94
N LEU A 20 -3.08 -7.58 5.68
CA LEU A 20 -1.73 -8.12 5.51
C LEU A 20 -1.29 -8.08 4.04
N PHE A 21 -2.19 -8.45 3.14
CA PHE A 21 -1.92 -8.59 1.71
C PHE A 21 -2.78 -7.61 0.93
N THR A 22 -2.14 -6.61 0.33
CA THR A 22 -2.77 -5.58 -0.48
C THR A 22 -1.98 -5.48 -1.78
N ILE A 23 -2.69 -5.49 -2.92
CA ILE A 23 -2.12 -5.18 -4.23
C ILE A 23 -1.90 -3.66 -4.29
N GLY A 24 -0.71 -3.22 -4.68
CA GLY A 24 -0.42 -1.81 -4.84
C GLY A 24 0.78 -1.58 -5.74
N ILE A 25 1.34 -0.37 -5.68
CA ILE A 25 2.56 -0.01 -6.39
C ILE A 25 3.71 0.23 -5.41
N GLY A 26 4.93 -0.07 -5.86
CA GLY A 26 6.16 0.24 -5.16
C GLY A 26 6.48 1.74 -5.13
N PRO A 27 7.46 2.19 -4.32
CA PRO A 27 8.33 1.35 -3.48
C PRO A 27 7.85 1.15 -2.03
N SER A 28 6.82 1.89 -1.58
CA SER A 28 6.45 1.93 -0.16
C SER A 28 4.94 1.87 0.08
N SER A 29 4.49 0.98 0.95
CA SER A 29 3.08 0.94 1.35
C SER A 29 2.68 2.21 2.12
N SER A 30 3.53 2.72 3.00
CA SER A 30 3.20 3.90 3.81
C SER A 30 3.46 5.23 3.11
N HIS A 31 4.41 5.29 2.18
CA HIS A 31 4.80 6.53 1.49
C HIS A 31 4.29 6.60 0.04
N THR A 32 3.77 5.51 -0.52
CA THR A 32 3.21 5.46 -1.88
C THR A 32 1.74 5.05 -1.86
N VAL A 33 1.43 3.83 -1.41
CA VAL A 33 0.04 3.29 -1.43
C VAL A 33 -0.90 4.12 -0.55
N GLY A 34 -0.52 4.40 0.70
CA GLY A 34 -1.34 5.21 1.62
C GLY A 34 -1.65 6.61 1.07
N PRO A 35 -0.65 7.43 0.73
CA PRO A 35 -0.88 8.76 0.15
C PRO A 35 -1.73 8.76 -1.12
N MET A 36 -1.59 7.74 -1.97
CA MET A 36 -2.45 7.59 -3.15
C MET A 36 -3.91 7.35 -2.78
N ARG A 37 -4.18 6.44 -1.83
CA ARG A 37 -5.54 6.19 -1.31
C ARG A 37 -6.14 7.42 -0.64
N ALA A 38 -5.37 8.15 0.16
CA ALA A 38 -5.83 9.39 0.80
C ALA A 38 -6.18 10.46 -0.25
N GLY A 39 -5.34 10.62 -1.29
CA GLY A 39 -5.61 11.54 -2.39
C GLY A 39 -6.89 11.19 -3.16
N HIS A 40 -7.10 9.90 -3.44
CA HIS A 40 -8.31 9.42 -4.09
C HIS A 40 -9.56 9.65 -3.23
N ALA A 41 -9.54 9.24 -1.96
CA ALA A 41 -10.67 9.42 -1.05
C ALA A 41 -11.04 10.90 -0.87
N PHE A 42 -10.02 11.77 -0.76
CA PHE A 42 -10.23 13.21 -0.71
C PHE A 42 -10.83 13.76 -2.02
N ALA A 43 -10.36 13.32 -3.18
CA ALA A 43 -10.86 13.78 -4.48
C ALA A 43 -12.36 13.46 -4.65
N GLU A 44 -12.77 12.23 -4.34
CA GLU A 44 -14.18 11.83 -4.36
C GLU A 44 -15.02 12.68 -3.39
N ALA A 45 -14.57 12.79 -2.13
CA ALA A 45 -15.29 13.56 -1.12
C ALA A 45 -15.37 15.07 -1.43
N ALA A 46 -14.39 15.62 -2.14
CA ALA A 46 -14.43 17.00 -2.61
C ALA A 46 -15.42 17.17 -3.78
N LEU A 47 -15.44 16.23 -4.73
CA LEU A 47 -16.37 16.27 -5.87
C LEU A 47 -17.83 16.11 -5.43
N ASP A 48 -18.11 15.30 -4.41
CA ASP A 48 -19.45 15.14 -3.83
C ASP A 48 -20.00 16.45 -3.24
N ARG A 49 -19.12 17.39 -2.87
CA ARG A 49 -19.50 18.70 -2.30
C ARG A 49 -19.73 19.76 -3.38
N GLY A 50 -19.37 19.49 -4.63
CA GLY A 50 -19.45 20.43 -5.74
C GLY A 50 -18.19 20.41 -6.59
N GLN A 51 -18.07 21.36 -7.51
CA GLN A 51 -16.91 21.44 -8.41
C GLN A 51 -15.83 22.37 -7.83
N PRO A 52 -14.67 21.85 -7.38
CA PRO A 52 -13.60 22.70 -6.86
C PRO A 52 -12.94 23.53 -7.98
N VAL A 53 -12.48 24.73 -7.63
CA VAL A 53 -11.68 25.60 -8.50
C VAL A 53 -10.18 25.38 -8.33
N SER A 54 -9.75 24.82 -7.20
CA SER A 54 -8.35 24.48 -6.91
C SER A 54 -8.28 23.42 -5.81
N VAL A 55 -7.24 22.58 -5.86
CA VAL A 55 -6.92 21.61 -4.81
C VAL A 55 -5.45 21.72 -4.41
N SER A 56 -5.14 21.48 -3.14
CA SER A 56 -3.77 21.44 -2.64
C SER A 56 -3.58 20.34 -1.60
N CYS A 57 -2.33 19.90 -1.45
CA CYS A 57 -1.89 18.90 -0.49
C CYS A 57 -0.61 19.39 0.21
N GLU A 58 -0.58 19.29 1.53
CA GLU A 58 0.63 19.48 2.33
C GLU A 58 1.02 18.15 2.98
N LEU A 59 2.29 17.77 2.83
CA LEU A 59 2.89 16.58 3.43
C LEU A 59 3.69 16.99 4.66
N PHE A 60 3.60 16.24 5.75
CA PHE A 60 4.23 16.57 7.04
C PHE A 60 5.19 15.48 7.51
N GLY A 61 6.09 15.85 8.42
CA GLY A 61 6.93 14.93 9.18
C GLY A 61 7.76 13.97 8.33
N SER A 62 7.80 12.69 8.73
CA SER A 62 8.59 11.64 8.06
C SER A 62 8.18 11.44 6.60
N LEU A 63 6.90 11.65 6.29
CA LEU A 63 6.37 11.58 4.94
C LEU A 63 6.94 12.69 4.05
N ALA A 64 7.08 13.90 4.58
CA ALA A 64 7.70 15.01 3.85
C ALA A 64 9.22 14.82 3.69
N LEU A 65 9.91 14.34 4.73
CA LEU A 65 11.36 14.19 4.72
C LEU A 65 11.86 13.15 3.72
N THR A 66 11.13 12.04 3.59
CA THR A 66 11.56 10.90 2.73
C THR A 66 10.71 10.75 1.48
N GLY A 67 9.63 11.53 1.33
CA GLY A 67 8.60 11.29 0.33
C GLY A 67 9.11 11.36 -1.12
N LYS A 68 10.05 12.25 -1.43
CA LYS A 68 10.66 12.31 -2.77
C LYS A 68 11.38 11.01 -3.16
N GLY A 69 12.07 10.37 -2.20
CA GLY A 69 12.74 9.08 -2.43
C GLY A 69 11.76 7.91 -2.56
N HIS A 70 10.54 8.07 -2.05
CA HIS A 70 9.47 7.06 -2.10
C HIS A 70 8.36 7.38 -3.10
N ALA A 71 8.56 8.37 -3.98
CA ALA A 71 7.58 8.83 -4.96
C ALA A 71 6.21 9.24 -4.35
N THR A 72 6.21 9.80 -3.15
CA THR A 72 4.98 10.27 -2.48
C THR A 72 4.29 11.39 -3.24
N ASP A 73 5.06 12.25 -3.90
CA ASP A 73 4.54 13.29 -4.79
C ASP A 73 3.68 12.69 -5.90
N THR A 74 4.25 11.72 -6.60
CA THR A 74 3.65 10.98 -7.70
C THR A 74 2.39 10.26 -7.20
N ALA A 75 2.47 9.60 -6.05
CA ALA A 75 1.34 8.91 -5.44
C ALA A 75 0.16 9.85 -5.15
N VAL A 76 0.41 11.01 -4.55
CA VAL A 76 -0.63 12.01 -4.26
C VAL A 76 -1.26 12.55 -5.55
N ILE A 77 -0.44 12.86 -6.56
CA ILE A 77 -0.91 13.32 -7.87
C ILE A 77 -1.83 12.28 -8.52
N LEU A 78 -1.42 11.01 -8.54
CA LEU A 78 -2.22 9.93 -9.10
C LEU A 78 -3.52 9.72 -8.33
N GLY A 79 -3.47 9.74 -7.01
CA GLY A 79 -4.65 9.62 -6.15
C GLY A 79 -5.66 10.73 -6.43
N LEU A 80 -5.22 11.99 -6.43
CA LEU A 80 -6.06 13.14 -6.79
C LEU A 80 -6.63 13.02 -8.20
N ALA A 81 -5.88 12.43 -9.14
CA ALA A 81 -6.32 12.16 -10.51
C ALA A 81 -7.28 10.96 -10.64
N GLY A 82 -7.78 10.40 -9.54
CA GLY A 82 -8.74 9.29 -9.52
C GLY A 82 -8.12 7.92 -9.75
N GLN A 83 -6.79 7.78 -9.68
CA GLN A 83 -6.13 6.48 -9.79
C GLN A 83 -6.06 5.78 -8.43
N LEU A 84 -6.22 4.46 -8.44
CA LEU A 84 -6.08 3.61 -7.26
C LEU A 84 -4.82 2.73 -7.37
N PRO A 85 -4.08 2.49 -6.27
CA PRO A 85 -2.83 1.73 -6.33
C PRO A 85 -3.03 0.28 -6.80
N GLU A 86 -4.21 -0.30 -6.59
CA GLU A 86 -4.57 -1.65 -7.01
C GLU A 86 -4.73 -1.77 -8.53
N THR A 87 -5.16 -0.69 -9.20
CA THR A 87 -5.61 -0.72 -10.60
C THR A 87 -4.74 0.10 -11.55
N VAL A 88 -4.02 1.10 -11.06
CA VAL A 88 -3.17 1.99 -11.86
C VAL A 88 -2.10 1.20 -12.61
N ASP A 89 -1.99 1.41 -13.92
CA ASP A 89 -0.91 0.83 -14.72
C ASP A 89 0.44 1.47 -14.37
N PRO A 90 1.40 0.74 -13.75
CA PRO A 90 2.69 1.31 -13.36
C PRO A 90 3.49 1.86 -14.53
N ASP A 91 3.31 1.32 -15.74
CA ASP A 91 4.05 1.78 -16.93
C ASP A 91 3.55 3.13 -17.43
N ALA A 92 2.26 3.41 -17.23
CA ALA A 92 1.64 4.67 -17.61
C ALA A 92 1.87 5.82 -16.61
N VAL A 93 2.29 5.50 -15.37
CA VAL A 93 2.46 6.50 -14.29
C VAL A 93 3.38 7.65 -14.69
N ALA A 94 4.54 7.32 -15.29
CA ALA A 94 5.53 8.33 -15.66
C ALA A 94 4.97 9.35 -16.67
N GLU A 95 4.22 8.86 -17.66
CA GLU A 95 3.58 9.69 -18.68
C GLU A 95 2.45 10.53 -18.07
N MET A 96 1.54 9.92 -17.31
CA MET A 96 0.43 10.61 -16.66
C MET A 96 0.91 11.81 -15.82
N VAL A 97 1.94 11.59 -15.00
CA VAL A 97 2.47 12.62 -14.11
C VAL A 97 3.24 13.68 -14.90
N ALA A 98 3.95 13.30 -15.97
CA ALA A 98 4.61 14.25 -16.86
C ALA A 98 3.58 15.17 -17.57
N THR A 99 2.47 14.62 -18.04
CA THR A 99 1.37 15.39 -18.64
C THR A 99 0.82 16.41 -17.65
N ILE A 100 0.44 15.98 -16.44
CA ILE A 100 -0.09 16.88 -15.39
C ILE A 100 0.90 18.01 -15.08
N ARG A 101 2.19 17.69 -14.96
CA ARG A 101 3.26 18.68 -14.73
C ARG A 101 3.41 19.68 -15.87
N SER A 102 3.33 19.21 -17.12
CA SER A 102 3.48 20.05 -18.31
C SER A 102 2.28 20.97 -18.56
N GLU A 103 1.07 20.44 -18.35
CA GLU A 103 -0.18 21.17 -18.55
C GLU A 103 -0.54 22.06 -17.36
N GLN A 104 0.13 21.84 -16.21
CA GLN A 104 -0.18 22.52 -14.95
C GLN A 104 -1.65 22.37 -14.55
N GLN A 105 -2.22 21.21 -14.87
CA GLN A 105 -3.63 20.89 -14.70
C GLN A 105 -3.77 19.41 -14.33
N LEU A 106 -4.67 19.13 -13.39
CA LEU A 106 -5.01 17.79 -12.95
C LEU A 106 -6.52 17.55 -13.17
N LYS A 107 -6.89 16.38 -13.68
CA LYS A 107 -8.30 15.96 -13.72
C LYS A 107 -8.67 15.34 -12.37
N LEU A 108 -9.23 16.13 -11.47
CA LEU A 108 -9.65 15.68 -10.15
C LEU A 108 -10.69 14.57 -10.27
N GLY A 109 -10.47 13.46 -9.54
CA GLY A 109 -11.28 12.24 -9.64
C GLY A 109 -11.29 11.63 -11.04
N GLY A 110 -10.33 12.01 -11.91
CA GLY A 110 -10.29 11.58 -13.31
C GLY A 110 -11.25 12.34 -14.24
N HIS A 111 -12.00 13.32 -13.73
CA HIS A 111 -13.12 13.92 -14.47
C HIS A 111 -13.05 15.45 -14.55
N VAL A 112 -12.76 16.14 -13.45
CA VAL A 112 -12.88 17.61 -13.37
C VAL A 112 -11.51 18.27 -13.52
N PRO A 113 -11.23 19.02 -14.60
CA PRO A 113 -9.96 19.72 -14.74
C PRO A 113 -9.84 20.86 -13.72
N VAL A 114 -8.79 20.84 -12.91
CA VAL A 114 -8.43 21.89 -11.96
C VAL A 114 -6.98 22.32 -12.17
N PRO A 115 -6.63 23.61 -12.04
CA PRO A 115 -5.23 24.05 -12.05
C PRO A 115 -4.44 23.30 -10.97
N PHE A 116 -3.28 22.76 -11.36
CA PHE A 116 -2.41 22.04 -10.46
C PHE A 116 -0.94 22.25 -10.86
N VAL A 117 -0.30 23.16 -10.14
CA VAL A 117 1.13 23.45 -10.23
C VAL A 117 1.82 22.84 -9.02
N GLU A 118 2.56 21.74 -9.22
CA GLU A 118 3.16 20.94 -8.14
C GLU A 118 3.93 21.78 -7.10
N GLY A 119 4.76 22.72 -7.53
CA GLY A 119 5.55 23.56 -6.61
C GLY A 119 4.73 24.51 -5.72
N THR A 120 3.43 24.65 -5.96
CA THR A 120 2.52 25.52 -5.18
C THR A 120 1.38 24.75 -4.54
N HIS A 121 0.90 23.69 -5.19
CA HIS A 121 -0.25 22.90 -4.74
C HIS A 121 0.17 21.64 -4.00
N LEU A 122 1.42 21.17 -4.13
CA LEU A 122 1.94 20.03 -3.38
C LEU A 122 3.16 20.45 -2.57
N ILE A 123 2.99 20.58 -1.27
CA ILE A 123 4.00 21.23 -0.42
C ILE A 123 4.56 20.26 0.62
N PHE A 124 5.89 20.13 0.62
CA PHE A 124 6.62 19.30 1.58
C PHE A 124 7.01 20.13 2.81
N ARG A 125 6.35 19.89 3.94
CA ARG A 125 6.58 20.52 5.25
C ARG A 125 7.46 19.64 6.15
N GLY A 126 8.72 19.45 5.76
CA GLY A 126 9.69 18.65 6.54
C GLY A 126 10.06 19.28 7.90
N ASP A 127 9.74 20.56 8.09
CA ASP A 127 9.94 21.34 9.31
C ASP A 127 8.78 21.21 10.32
N ARG A 128 7.65 20.61 9.93
CA ARG A 128 6.44 20.51 10.76
C ARG A 128 5.98 19.08 10.91
N PHE A 129 5.58 18.74 12.12
CA PHE A 129 5.04 17.43 12.49
C PHE A 129 3.62 17.60 13.02
N LEU A 130 2.71 16.75 12.58
CA LEU A 130 1.36 16.68 13.15
C LEU A 130 1.39 15.79 14.40
N ALA A 131 0.59 16.14 15.41
CA ALA A 131 0.63 15.48 16.72
C ALA A 131 0.17 14.00 16.68
N ALA A 132 -0.73 13.64 15.75
CA ALA A 132 -1.35 12.32 15.74
C ALA A 132 -0.44 11.21 15.15
N HIS A 133 0.26 11.49 14.04
CA HIS A 133 1.14 10.51 13.40
C HIS A 133 2.22 11.21 12.55
N PRO A 134 3.46 10.69 12.49
CA PRO A 134 4.56 11.30 11.73
C PRO A 134 4.34 11.33 10.21
N ASN A 135 3.49 10.46 9.68
CA ASN A 135 3.12 10.43 8.25
C ASN A 135 1.79 11.14 8.03
N GLY A 136 1.80 12.47 8.17
CA GLY A 136 0.61 13.30 8.06
C GLY A 136 0.46 13.96 6.69
N MET A 137 -0.79 14.13 6.26
CA MET A 137 -1.18 14.80 5.03
C MET A 137 -2.35 15.74 5.34
N ARG A 138 -2.38 16.90 4.69
CA ARG A 138 -3.52 17.84 4.74
C ARG A 138 -3.94 18.11 3.31
N PHE A 139 -5.21 17.90 3.01
CA PHE A 139 -5.79 18.19 1.70
C PHE A 139 -6.79 19.33 1.82
N VAL A 140 -6.78 20.25 0.86
CA VAL A 140 -7.69 21.40 0.82
C VAL A 140 -8.25 21.58 -0.59
N ALA A 141 -9.57 21.65 -0.70
CA ALA A 141 -10.29 21.99 -1.93
C ALA A 141 -10.99 23.33 -1.76
N HIS A 142 -10.78 24.23 -2.73
CA HIS A 142 -11.42 25.54 -2.79
C HIS A 142 -12.54 25.52 -3.81
N TYR A 143 -13.67 26.16 -3.51
CA TYR A 143 -14.83 26.29 -4.40
C TYR A 143 -15.05 27.76 -4.77
N ALA A 144 -15.80 28.02 -5.84
CA ALA A 144 -16.06 29.39 -6.30
C ALA A 144 -16.80 30.23 -5.25
N ASP A 145 -17.82 29.65 -4.60
CA ASP A 145 -18.73 30.35 -3.68
C ASP A 145 -18.98 29.57 -2.38
N GLY A 146 -17.92 29.09 -1.71
CA GLY A 146 -18.09 28.32 -0.47
C GLY A 146 -16.83 28.26 0.39
N GLU A 147 -17.01 27.81 1.63
CA GLU A 147 -15.91 27.52 2.53
C GLU A 147 -15.03 26.39 1.95
N PRO A 148 -13.70 26.48 2.09
CA PRO A 148 -12.82 25.41 1.63
C PRO A 148 -13.12 24.11 2.39
N TYR A 149 -13.04 23.00 1.66
CA TYR A 149 -13.11 21.68 2.26
C TYR A 149 -11.71 21.23 2.64
N GLU A 150 -11.46 21.08 3.94
CA GLU A 150 -10.16 20.70 4.49
C GLU A 150 -10.27 19.38 5.27
N THR A 151 -9.32 18.47 5.02
CA THR A 151 -9.22 17.20 5.73
C THR A 151 -7.77 16.86 6.05
N PHE A 152 -7.57 16.13 7.15
CA PHE A 152 -6.27 15.62 7.56
C PHE A 152 -6.26 14.10 7.47
N TRP A 153 -5.19 13.54 6.93
CA TRP A 153 -5.04 12.11 6.72
C TRP A 153 -3.70 11.61 7.26
N TYR A 154 -3.69 10.38 7.76
CA TYR A 154 -2.50 9.75 8.29
C TYR A 154 -2.29 8.38 7.67
N SER A 155 -1.08 8.14 7.17
CA SER A 155 -0.68 6.83 6.66
C SER A 155 -0.04 6.01 7.77
N ILE A 156 -0.79 5.03 8.29
CA ILE A 156 -0.48 4.29 9.53
C ILE A 156 0.26 2.97 9.32
N GLY A 157 0.58 2.62 8.06
CA GLY A 157 1.31 1.40 7.70
C GLY A 157 0.46 0.42 6.89
N GLY A 158 1.10 -0.52 6.18
CA GLY A 158 0.41 -1.51 5.33
C GLY A 158 -0.34 -0.92 4.12
N GLY A 159 -0.26 0.40 3.89
CA GLY A 159 -1.09 1.11 2.90
C GLY A 159 -2.43 1.60 3.44
N ALA A 160 -2.73 1.38 4.72
CA ALA A 160 -3.93 1.91 5.37
C ALA A 160 -3.80 3.41 5.68
N VAL A 161 -4.91 4.14 5.56
CA VAL A 161 -5.02 5.56 5.89
C VAL A 161 -6.22 5.82 6.77
N VAL A 162 -6.10 6.81 7.64
CA VAL A 162 -7.17 7.28 8.52
C VAL A 162 -7.35 8.78 8.37
N GLU A 163 -8.61 9.22 8.34
CA GLU A 163 -8.99 10.63 8.33
C GLU A 163 -9.15 11.15 9.76
N GLY A 164 -8.55 12.29 10.10
CA GLY A 164 -8.73 12.99 11.38
C GLY A 164 -7.88 12.47 12.56
N GLY A 165 -7.68 13.33 13.56
CA GLY A 165 -6.80 13.12 14.73
C GLY A 165 -7.36 12.21 15.84
N CYS A 166 -8.08 11.14 15.51
CA CYS A 166 -8.60 10.16 16.47
C CYS A 166 -8.31 8.72 16.04
N GLU A 167 -8.39 7.84 17.04
CA GLU A 167 -8.00 6.42 17.08
C GLU A 167 -8.32 5.62 15.81
N PRO A 168 -7.50 4.60 15.49
CA PRO A 168 -7.73 3.71 14.35
C PRO A 168 -9.18 3.23 14.35
N PRO A 169 -9.83 3.15 13.17
CA PRO A 169 -11.23 2.76 13.07
C PRO A 169 -11.45 1.49 13.89
N GLN A 170 -12.36 1.55 14.88
CA GLN A 170 -12.70 0.39 15.68
C GLN A 170 -13.52 -0.55 14.81
N THR A 171 -12.89 -1.62 14.35
CA THR A 171 -13.57 -2.64 13.57
C THR A 171 -14.44 -3.47 14.51
N ASN A 172 -15.75 -3.19 14.50
CA ASN A 172 -16.76 -3.91 15.29
C ASN A 172 -17.11 -5.28 14.69
N VAL A 173 -16.14 -5.96 14.08
CA VAL A 173 -16.32 -7.29 13.50
C VAL A 173 -16.01 -8.33 14.56
N LYS A 174 -17.01 -9.14 14.91
CA LYS A 174 -16.84 -10.24 15.85
C LYS A 174 -16.41 -11.49 15.09
N LEU A 175 -15.15 -11.88 15.26
CA LEU A 175 -14.63 -13.12 14.69
C LEU A 175 -15.29 -14.36 15.33
N PRO A 176 -15.72 -15.36 14.53
CA PRO A 176 -16.20 -16.64 15.03
C PRO A 176 -15.22 -17.35 15.96
N PHE A 177 -13.93 -17.27 15.62
CA PHE A 177 -12.85 -17.94 16.33
C PHE A 177 -11.73 -16.94 16.67
N ALA A 178 -12.02 -15.99 17.54
CA ALA A 178 -11.04 -15.00 18.01
C ALA A 178 -9.89 -15.66 18.81
N PHE A 179 -8.66 -15.20 18.56
CA PHE A 179 -7.46 -15.58 19.30
C PHE A 179 -6.48 -14.39 19.41
N SER A 180 -5.67 -14.37 20.46
CA SER A 180 -4.69 -13.33 20.76
C SER A 180 -3.24 -13.85 20.86
N SER A 181 -3.06 -15.17 20.85
CA SER A 181 -1.75 -15.83 20.94
C SER A 181 -1.70 -17.12 20.14
N GLY A 182 -0.49 -17.61 19.84
CA GLY A 182 -0.31 -18.90 19.19
C GLY A 182 -0.86 -20.06 20.01
N ALA A 183 -0.77 -20.01 21.35
CA ALA A 183 -1.34 -21.02 22.22
C ALA A 183 -2.88 -21.06 22.14
N GLU A 184 -3.53 -19.89 22.10
CA GLU A 184 -4.98 -19.81 21.91
C GLU A 184 -5.41 -20.32 20.55
N LEU A 185 -4.68 -19.96 19.48
CA LEU A 185 -4.95 -20.45 18.13
C LEU A 185 -4.91 -21.99 18.07
N LEU A 186 -3.87 -22.61 18.64
CA LEU A 186 -3.76 -24.07 18.71
C LEU A 186 -4.90 -24.70 19.51
N ALA A 187 -5.26 -24.12 20.65
CA ALA A 187 -6.36 -24.60 21.48
C ALA A 187 -7.73 -24.46 20.78
N VAL A 188 -7.94 -23.39 20.01
CA VAL A 188 -9.14 -23.20 19.18
C VAL A 188 -9.21 -24.26 18.08
N ALA A 189 -8.11 -24.46 17.33
CA ALA A 189 -8.01 -25.46 16.27
C ALA A 189 -8.30 -26.87 16.80
N GLU A 190 -7.73 -27.25 17.94
CA GLU A 190 -7.96 -28.55 18.58
C GLU A 190 -9.43 -28.72 19.03
N ARG A 191 -10.01 -27.69 19.67
CA ARG A 191 -11.43 -27.74 20.09
C ARG A 191 -12.40 -27.88 18.92
N GLN A 192 -12.09 -27.29 17.77
CA GLN A 192 -12.93 -27.35 16.56
C GLN A 192 -12.62 -28.57 15.67
N GLY A 193 -11.55 -29.31 15.96
CA GLY A 193 -11.08 -30.38 15.05
C GLY A 193 -10.70 -29.85 13.67
N ALA A 194 -10.19 -28.62 13.59
CA ALA A 194 -9.96 -27.87 12.36
C ALA A 194 -8.49 -27.43 12.24
N THR A 195 -7.99 -27.20 11.02
CA THR A 195 -6.63 -26.70 10.82
C THR A 195 -6.54 -25.19 11.10
N ILE A 196 -5.33 -24.63 11.23
CA ILE A 196 -5.13 -23.18 11.34
C ILE A 196 -5.76 -22.45 10.13
N ALA A 197 -5.64 -23.03 8.93
CA ALA A 197 -6.21 -22.45 7.72
C ALA A 197 -7.75 -22.41 7.77
N ASP A 198 -8.38 -23.46 8.30
CA ASP A 198 -9.84 -23.50 8.47
C ASP A 198 -10.31 -22.46 9.49
N ILE A 199 -9.56 -22.28 10.59
CA ILE A 199 -9.84 -21.23 11.58
C ILE A 199 -9.73 -19.83 10.97
N VAL A 200 -8.68 -19.56 10.20
CA VAL A 200 -8.50 -18.27 9.52
C VAL A 200 -9.59 -18.06 8.48
N ARG A 201 -9.93 -19.07 7.66
CA ARG A 201 -11.02 -19.00 6.67
C ARG A 201 -12.37 -18.70 7.32
N ALA A 202 -12.70 -19.39 8.41
CA ALA A 202 -13.93 -19.11 9.15
C ALA A 202 -13.95 -17.71 9.76
N ASN A 203 -12.80 -17.15 10.13
CA ASN A 203 -12.69 -15.76 10.55
C ASN A 203 -12.83 -14.76 9.39
N GLU A 204 -12.33 -15.08 8.20
CA GLU A 204 -12.50 -14.25 6.99
C GLU A 204 -13.97 -14.14 6.57
N ALA A 205 -14.78 -15.16 6.83
CA ALA A 205 -16.23 -15.14 6.58
C ALA A 205 -16.98 -14.04 7.37
N ALA A 206 -16.34 -13.43 8.39
CA ALA A 206 -16.89 -12.27 9.09
C ALA A 206 -16.78 -10.97 8.28
N TRP A 207 -15.97 -10.94 7.22
CA TRP A 207 -15.67 -9.76 6.41
C TRP A 207 -16.25 -9.83 5.01
N ARG A 208 -16.14 -10.99 4.38
CA ARG A 208 -16.56 -11.24 2.99
C ARG A 208 -16.92 -12.71 2.85
N ASP A 209 -17.69 -13.07 1.83
CA ASP A 209 -18.07 -14.47 1.65
C ASP A 209 -16.87 -15.35 1.19
N ASP A 210 -17.06 -16.67 1.20
CA ASP A 210 -15.99 -17.62 0.84
C ASP A 210 -15.56 -17.46 -0.62
N ALA A 211 -16.49 -17.16 -1.53
CA ALA A 211 -16.19 -17.01 -2.96
C ALA A 211 -15.40 -15.73 -3.23
N GLU A 212 -15.74 -14.62 -2.55
CA GLU A 212 -15.00 -13.37 -2.56
C GLU A 212 -13.61 -13.54 -1.94
N THR A 213 -13.49 -14.34 -0.87
CA THR A 213 -12.20 -14.68 -0.27
C THR A 213 -11.31 -15.47 -1.22
N ASP A 214 -11.86 -16.47 -1.91
CA ASP A 214 -11.10 -17.27 -2.88
C ASP A 214 -10.68 -16.43 -4.10
N ALA A 215 -11.59 -15.61 -4.63
CA ALA A 215 -11.28 -14.68 -5.72
C ALA A 215 -10.19 -13.67 -5.32
N PHE A 216 -10.24 -13.16 -4.10
CA PHE A 216 -9.22 -12.29 -3.55
C PHE A 216 -7.87 -12.99 -3.47
N LEU A 217 -7.79 -14.19 -2.89
CA LEU A 217 -6.56 -14.99 -2.80
C LEU A 217 -5.98 -15.33 -4.19
N ASP A 218 -6.84 -15.68 -5.14
CA ASP A 218 -6.44 -15.91 -6.53
C ASP A 218 -5.88 -14.65 -7.19
N SER A 219 -6.48 -13.48 -6.91
CA SER A 219 -5.95 -12.20 -7.40
C SER A 219 -4.57 -11.87 -6.82
N LEU A 220 -4.36 -12.14 -5.52
CA LEU A 220 -3.07 -11.95 -4.86
C LEU A 220 -2.01 -12.87 -5.47
N ARG A 221 -2.32 -14.16 -5.64
CA ARG A 221 -1.42 -15.12 -6.29
C ARG A 221 -1.07 -14.69 -7.70
N GLY A 222 -2.07 -14.28 -8.49
CA GLY A 222 -1.86 -13.78 -9.85
C GLY A 222 -0.94 -12.56 -9.90
N ALA A 223 -1.17 -11.58 -9.03
CA ALA A 223 -0.33 -10.39 -8.93
C ALA A 223 1.11 -10.72 -8.48
N MET A 224 1.27 -11.62 -7.50
CA MET A 224 2.56 -12.12 -7.03
C MET A 224 3.36 -12.81 -8.15
N SER A 225 2.74 -13.74 -8.89
CA SER A 225 3.39 -14.42 -10.02
C SER A 225 3.74 -13.46 -11.15
N ALA A 226 2.84 -12.54 -11.50
CA ALA A 226 3.10 -11.52 -12.53
C ALA A 226 4.27 -10.59 -12.14
N CYS A 227 4.38 -10.25 -10.84
CA CYS A 227 5.49 -9.46 -10.31
C CYS A 227 6.83 -10.19 -10.45
N ILE A 228 6.89 -11.48 -10.12
CA ILE A 228 8.08 -12.31 -10.35
C ILE A 228 8.46 -12.30 -11.83
N GLU A 229 7.51 -12.56 -12.72
CA GLU A 229 7.77 -12.60 -14.17
C GLU A 229 8.30 -11.27 -14.70
N ARG A 230 7.70 -10.14 -14.29
CA ARG A 230 8.20 -8.80 -14.66
C ARG A 230 9.59 -8.57 -14.12
N GLY A 231 9.86 -8.89 -12.86
CA GLY A 231 11.19 -8.71 -12.27
C GLY A 231 12.28 -9.51 -12.97
N ILE A 232 11.97 -10.73 -13.42
CA ILE A 232 12.87 -11.56 -14.23
C ILE A 232 13.14 -10.93 -15.60
N ARG A 233 12.16 -10.25 -16.19
CA ARG A 233 12.30 -9.57 -17.50
C ARG A 233 12.96 -8.19 -17.39
N GLY A 234 12.89 -7.55 -16.23
CA GLY A 234 13.38 -6.20 -15.99
C GLY A 234 14.89 -6.04 -16.22
N GLU A 235 15.27 -4.92 -16.84
CA GLU A 235 16.66 -4.58 -17.17
C GLU A 235 17.03 -3.19 -16.63
N GLY A 236 18.33 -2.88 -16.60
CA GLY A 236 18.83 -1.56 -16.26
C GLY A 236 19.13 -1.34 -14.77
N GLU A 237 19.15 -0.07 -14.38
CA GLU A 237 19.45 0.37 -13.01
C GLU A 237 18.16 0.80 -12.29
N LEU A 238 18.08 0.49 -10.99
CA LEU A 238 16.99 0.91 -10.13
C LEU A 238 17.05 2.43 -9.91
N PRO A 239 15.89 3.09 -9.80
CA PRO A 239 15.81 4.51 -9.49
C PRO A 239 16.32 4.82 -8.06
N GLY A 240 16.54 6.09 -7.75
CA GLY A 240 16.96 6.53 -6.40
C GLY A 240 18.45 6.88 -6.25
N GLY A 241 19.21 6.99 -7.35
CA GLY A 241 20.55 7.60 -7.36
C GLY A 241 21.70 6.71 -6.84
N LEU A 242 21.40 5.52 -6.30
CA LEU A 242 22.39 4.56 -5.81
C LEU A 242 23.04 3.69 -6.90
N LYS A 243 22.63 3.85 -8.17
CA LYS A 243 23.15 3.11 -9.35
C LYS A 243 23.15 1.59 -9.15
N VAL A 244 22.10 1.07 -8.51
CA VAL A 244 21.95 -0.35 -8.22
C VAL A 244 21.44 -1.05 -9.48
N LYS A 245 22.21 -1.96 -10.05
CA LYS A 245 21.78 -2.75 -11.21
C LYS A 245 20.78 -3.82 -10.81
N ARG A 246 19.77 -4.02 -11.65
CA ARG A 246 18.90 -5.21 -11.59
C ARG A 246 19.72 -6.46 -11.89
N ARG A 247 19.43 -7.55 -11.17
CA ARG A 247 20.21 -8.80 -11.18
C ARG A 247 19.32 -10.03 -11.40
N ALA A 248 18.01 -9.92 -11.23
CA ALA A 248 17.10 -11.05 -11.36
C ALA A 248 17.19 -11.72 -12.75
N ARG A 249 17.21 -10.92 -13.82
CA ARG A 249 17.35 -11.44 -15.20
C ARG A 249 18.60 -12.29 -15.41
N ASP A 250 19.76 -11.76 -15.01
CA ASP A 250 21.04 -12.45 -15.18
C ASP A 250 21.14 -13.70 -14.32
N LEU A 251 20.51 -13.70 -13.14
CA LEU A 251 20.41 -14.88 -12.29
C LEU A 251 19.50 -15.95 -12.94
N HIS A 252 18.35 -15.55 -13.47
CA HIS A 252 17.44 -16.44 -14.19
C HIS A 252 18.12 -17.09 -15.41
N ALA A 253 18.80 -16.30 -16.24
CA ALA A 253 19.53 -16.83 -17.40
C ALA A 253 20.61 -17.85 -17.00
N ARG A 254 21.35 -17.58 -15.92
CA ARG A 254 22.35 -18.52 -15.37
C ARG A 254 21.72 -19.81 -14.84
N LEU A 255 20.58 -19.71 -14.16
CA LEU A 255 19.85 -20.87 -13.65
C LEU A 255 19.30 -21.75 -14.78
N MET A 256 18.70 -21.14 -15.81
CA MET A 256 18.19 -21.85 -16.98
C MET A 256 19.31 -22.56 -17.76
N ALA A 257 20.50 -21.95 -17.87
CA ALA A 257 21.64 -22.54 -18.58
C ALA A 257 22.28 -23.74 -17.86
N ARG A 258 22.09 -23.89 -16.54
CA ARG A 258 22.70 -24.99 -15.74
C ARG A 258 22.03 -26.35 -15.96
N GLY A 259 20.83 -26.39 -16.56
CA GLY A 259 20.07 -27.62 -16.83
C GLY A 259 19.55 -28.32 -15.54
N PRO A 260 18.68 -29.33 -15.67
CA PRO A 260 18.12 -30.06 -14.54
C PRO A 260 19.14 -31.05 -13.97
N ARG A 261 20.13 -30.57 -13.22
CA ARG A 261 21.00 -31.42 -12.40
C ARG A 261 20.51 -31.43 -10.97
N SER A 262 20.57 -32.61 -10.35
CA SER A 262 20.04 -32.97 -9.02
C SER A 262 20.78 -32.31 -7.84
N ASP A 263 21.24 -31.07 -7.99
CA ASP A 263 21.87 -30.33 -6.90
C ASP A 263 20.77 -29.70 -6.02
N PRO A 264 20.61 -30.16 -4.76
CA PRO A 264 19.58 -29.64 -3.87
C PRO A 264 19.73 -28.14 -3.59
N SER A 265 20.92 -27.56 -3.77
CA SER A 265 21.17 -26.13 -3.57
C SER A 265 20.45 -25.24 -4.59
N LEU A 266 20.04 -25.78 -5.74
CA LEU A 266 19.30 -25.04 -6.77
C LEU A 266 17.97 -24.50 -6.26
N VAL A 267 17.32 -25.18 -5.31
CA VAL A 267 16.07 -24.70 -4.71
C VAL A 267 16.27 -23.33 -4.07
N PHE A 268 17.37 -23.14 -3.34
CA PHE A 268 17.67 -21.86 -2.70
C PHE A 268 18.00 -20.75 -3.70
N ASP A 269 18.65 -21.09 -4.82
CA ASP A 269 18.92 -20.11 -5.89
C ASP A 269 17.62 -19.66 -6.59
N TRP A 270 16.65 -20.57 -6.78
CA TRP A 270 15.33 -20.24 -7.35
C TRP A 270 14.51 -19.35 -6.39
N VAL A 271 14.44 -19.70 -5.11
CA VAL A 271 13.79 -18.86 -4.08
C VAL A 271 14.44 -17.47 -4.01
N SER A 272 15.78 -17.42 -4.02
CA SER A 272 16.51 -16.15 -4.03
C SER A 272 16.24 -15.32 -5.27
N LEU A 273 16.11 -15.97 -6.44
CA LEU A 273 15.73 -15.31 -7.69
C LEU A 273 14.35 -14.68 -7.58
N TRP A 274 13.33 -15.42 -7.15
CA TRP A 274 11.96 -14.93 -7.08
C TRP A 274 11.84 -13.78 -6.07
N ALA A 275 12.48 -13.90 -4.90
CA ALA A 275 12.50 -12.84 -3.90
C ALA A 275 13.20 -11.57 -4.43
N LEU A 276 14.31 -11.74 -5.14
CA LEU A 276 15.04 -10.63 -5.74
C LEU A 276 14.24 -9.97 -6.87
N ALA A 277 13.57 -10.75 -7.72
CA ALA A 277 12.74 -10.24 -8.81
C ALA A 277 11.63 -9.32 -8.29
N VAL A 278 10.92 -9.76 -7.24
CA VAL A 278 9.85 -8.97 -6.62
C VAL A 278 10.40 -7.70 -5.96
N ASN A 279 11.53 -7.80 -5.25
CA ASN A 279 12.12 -6.63 -4.59
C ASN A 279 12.68 -5.60 -5.60
N GLU A 280 13.19 -6.05 -6.75
CA GLU A 280 13.60 -5.19 -7.86
C GLU A 280 12.41 -4.48 -8.52
N GLU A 281 11.29 -5.18 -8.74
CA GLU A 281 10.04 -4.55 -9.20
C GLU A 281 9.50 -3.54 -8.20
N ASN A 282 9.49 -3.86 -6.91
CA ASN A 282 9.09 -2.93 -5.87
C ASN A 282 9.93 -1.64 -5.92
N ALA A 283 11.27 -1.78 -5.94
CA ALA A 283 12.17 -0.64 -5.97
C ALA A 283 12.01 0.22 -7.24
N ALA A 284 11.55 -0.36 -8.33
CA ALA A 284 11.29 0.35 -9.58
C ALA A 284 9.88 0.96 -9.68
N GLY A 285 9.05 0.84 -8.64
CA GLY A 285 7.68 1.37 -8.65
C GLY A 285 6.67 0.47 -9.37
N GLY A 286 7.03 -0.79 -9.66
CA GLY A 286 6.14 -1.77 -10.26
C GLY A 286 4.99 -2.19 -9.35
N ARG A 287 4.07 -2.99 -9.89
CA ARG A 287 2.95 -3.55 -9.12
C ARG A 287 3.46 -4.67 -8.19
N VAL A 288 3.09 -4.60 -6.92
CA VAL A 288 3.55 -5.52 -5.88
C VAL A 288 2.41 -5.86 -4.91
N VAL A 289 2.55 -6.97 -4.19
CA VAL A 289 1.64 -7.36 -3.11
C VAL A 289 2.36 -7.21 -1.78
N THR A 290 1.76 -6.49 -0.82
CA THR A 290 2.33 -6.39 0.53
C THR A 290 2.36 -7.77 1.19
N ALA A 291 3.43 -8.08 1.93
CA ALA A 291 3.53 -9.33 2.68
C ALA A 291 4.41 -9.21 3.95
N PRO A 292 4.02 -8.45 4.99
CA PRO A 292 2.86 -7.57 5.11
C PRO A 292 3.16 -6.11 4.67
N THR A 293 4.34 -5.85 4.13
CA THR A 293 4.77 -4.53 3.64
C THR A 293 5.49 -4.69 2.30
N ASN A 294 5.55 -3.63 1.50
CA ASN A 294 6.27 -3.62 0.21
C ASN A 294 7.75 -4.04 0.37
N GLY A 295 8.40 -3.64 1.47
CA GLY A 295 9.80 -3.98 1.71
C GLY A 295 10.07 -5.46 1.98
N ALA A 296 9.04 -6.23 2.34
CA ALA A 296 9.10 -7.68 2.57
C ALA A 296 8.36 -8.48 1.47
N ALA A 297 7.91 -7.81 0.41
CA ALA A 297 7.02 -8.38 -0.60
C ALA A 297 7.60 -9.62 -1.29
N GLY A 298 8.93 -9.75 -1.39
CA GLY A 298 9.57 -10.89 -2.06
C GLY A 298 9.56 -12.21 -1.30
N VAL A 299 9.19 -12.27 -0.01
CA VAL A 299 9.36 -13.49 0.80
C VAL A 299 8.26 -14.53 0.57
N ILE A 300 6.99 -14.13 0.61
CA ILE A 300 5.84 -15.03 0.40
C ILE A 300 5.69 -15.56 -1.04
N PRO A 301 5.91 -14.76 -2.10
CA PRO A 301 5.75 -15.26 -3.46
C PRO A 301 6.91 -16.15 -3.94
N ALA A 302 8.05 -16.13 -3.26
CA ALA A 302 9.21 -16.97 -3.52
C ALA A 302 9.11 -18.34 -2.81
#